data_AF-A0A8H3B353-F1
#
_entry.id   AF-A0A8H3B353-F1
#
_cell.length_a   1.000
_cell.length_b   1.000
_cell.length_c   1.000
_cell.angle_alpha   90.00
_cell.angle_beta   90.00
_cell.angle_gamma   90.00
#
_symmetry.space_group_name_H-M   'P 1'
#
loop_
_entity.id
_entity.type
_entity.pdbx_description
1 polymer ?
#
loop_
_entity_poly.entity_id
_entity_poly.type
_entity_poly.pdbx_seq_one_letter_code
_entity_poly.pdbx_strand_id
1 'polypeptide(L)'
;MFVLVAAPLLVAQMINIAFQRVKPHNHCQMPASRKKPRGPKSINYGLLTDDTKKLQYFKSHLPTRVNTITVKGKNVKPGDPVIMDIACDDSGTSTSNDLCIAEVVEVRSPAYNRNEHFVLVRWFYSGSMLRNLQAPAKAIKNFSSFKFAPRELVSSDHMQVFPSDQLVKKVSVRCFQETNAEQPTIEPNEWWCRYFWSTKQGCLLSYNKSTPPITACGVGDRCIEGHYYAPPLEHQRCCTRASCQIWYHVECLESAKRMVKLKAGFVDQRLRLMLHGTPGFEWIDDPCGDMKFFADIKSCLSYIRGIVDCAQSAVVRGKEDGVVGNFLRIKRARTLLVEAYQGAWPSDEEIAEFSSFKPSNDALYRCVNCEGVI
;
A
#
# COMPACT_ATOMS: atom_id res chain seq x y z
N MET A 1 -9.22 19.39 -35.70
CA MET A 1 -9.03 19.27 -37.17
C MET A 1 -7.73 20.00 -37.52
N PHE A 2 -6.61 19.28 -37.50
CA PHE A 2 -5.34 19.69 -38.10
C PHE A 2 -4.70 18.41 -38.64
N VAL A 3 -4.64 18.33 -39.97
CA VAL A 3 -3.99 17.28 -40.75
C VAL A 3 -2.62 17.82 -41.10
N LEU A 4 -1.56 17.12 -40.72
CA LEU A 4 -0.22 17.38 -41.22
C LEU A 4 0.36 16.10 -41.82
N VAL A 5 0.77 16.28 -43.06
CA VAL A 5 0.98 15.31 -44.12
C VAL A 5 2.36 14.68 -43.98
N ALA A 6 2.42 13.38 -44.22
CA ALA A 6 3.65 12.59 -44.32
C ALA A 6 4.39 12.88 -45.65
N ALA A 7 5.71 12.78 -45.63
CA ALA A 7 6.51 12.55 -46.83
C ALA A 7 7.69 11.60 -46.51
N PRO A 8 7.83 10.47 -47.22
CA PRO A 8 9.02 9.65 -47.21
C PRO A 8 9.90 9.97 -48.43
N LEU A 9 11.23 10.04 -48.24
CA LEU A 9 12.17 10.13 -49.37
C LEU A 9 13.19 8.99 -49.33
N LEU A 10 12.99 8.10 -50.32
CA LEU A 10 13.94 7.60 -51.30
C LEU A 10 15.23 6.87 -50.87
N VAL A 11 15.14 5.56 -51.13
CA VAL A 11 16.12 4.63 -51.69
C VAL A 11 17.10 5.28 -52.67
N ALA A 12 18.40 4.98 -52.51
CA ALA A 12 19.37 4.91 -53.61
C ALA A 12 20.35 3.74 -53.38
N GLN A 13 20.33 2.80 -54.33
CA GLN A 13 21.34 1.76 -54.55
C GLN A 13 22.63 2.38 -55.14
N MET A 14 23.77 1.71 -54.96
CA MET A 14 24.73 1.31 -56.02
C MET A 14 25.99 0.73 -55.34
N ILE A 15 26.22 -0.59 -55.46
CA ILE A 15 27.14 -1.23 -56.41
C ILE A 15 28.58 -0.69 -56.31
N ASN A 16 29.46 -1.50 -55.71
CA ASN A 16 30.88 -1.47 -56.05
C ASN A 16 31.37 -2.91 -56.23
N ILE A 17 31.46 -3.31 -57.49
CA ILE A 17 32.14 -4.50 -57.99
C ILE A 17 33.53 -4.04 -58.44
N ALA A 18 34.58 -4.62 -57.87
CA ALA A 18 35.77 -5.12 -58.59
C ALA A 18 36.97 -5.31 -57.65
N PHE A 19 37.42 -6.56 -57.50
CA PHE A 19 38.71 -7.06 -57.99
C PHE A 19 39.06 -8.34 -57.23
N GLN A 20 38.83 -9.48 -57.89
CA GLN A 20 39.31 -10.77 -57.45
C GLN A 20 40.82 -10.89 -57.71
N ARG A 21 41.60 -11.16 -56.67
CA ARG A 21 42.94 -11.76 -56.82
C ARG A 21 42.78 -13.27 -56.88
N VAL A 22 43.12 -13.83 -58.03
CA VAL A 22 43.34 -15.27 -58.22
C VAL A 22 44.48 -15.71 -57.30
N LYS A 23 44.21 -16.65 -56.40
CA LYS A 23 45.22 -17.34 -55.59
C LYS A 23 45.45 -18.75 -56.16
N PRO A 24 46.70 -19.23 -56.15
CA PRO A 24 47.09 -20.49 -56.78
C PRO A 24 46.51 -21.71 -56.05
N HIS A 25 46.22 -22.74 -56.84
CA HIS A 25 45.91 -24.09 -56.40
C HIS A 25 46.95 -24.61 -55.41
N ASN A 26 46.51 -24.91 -54.18
CA ASN A 26 47.28 -25.70 -53.22
C ASN A 26 46.38 -26.78 -52.61
N HIS A 27 46.86 -28.02 -52.76
CA HIS A 27 46.63 -29.22 -51.96
C HIS A 27 45.24 -29.50 -51.34
N CYS A 28 44.69 -30.66 -51.71
CA CYS A 28 43.65 -31.38 -50.97
C CYS A 28 43.99 -31.48 -49.47
N GLN A 29 43.46 -30.56 -48.67
CA GLN A 29 43.30 -30.73 -47.23
C GLN A 29 41.95 -31.39 -46.99
N MET A 30 41.93 -32.48 -46.22
CA MET A 30 40.69 -33.07 -45.72
C MET A 30 39.86 -32.00 -44.99
N PRO A 31 38.52 -31.99 -45.13
CA PRO A 31 37.69 -31.06 -44.39
C PRO A 31 37.91 -31.25 -42.89
N ALA A 32 38.34 -30.19 -42.21
CA ALA A 32 38.41 -30.16 -40.76
C ALA A 32 37.05 -30.62 -40.23
N SER A 33 37.05 -31.72 -39.48
CA SER A 33 35.88 -32.22 -38.77
C SER A 33 35.17 -31.04 -38.11
N ARG A 34 33.95 -30.72 -38.61
CA ARG A 34 33.09 -29.68 -38.03
C ARG A 34 32.90 -30.05 -36.56
N LYS A 35 33.69 -29.46 -35.67
CA LYS A 35 33.47 -29.55 -34.23
C LYS A 35 32.02 -29.12 -34.04
N LYS A 36 31.14 -30.06 -33.68
CA LYS A 36 29.76 -29.75 -33.29
C LYS A 36 29.85 -28.53 -32.37
N PRO A 37 29.12 -27.44 -32.64
CA PRO A 37 29.11 -26.28 -31.76
C PRO A 37 28.88 -26.83 -30.36
N ARG A 38 29.88 -26.66 -29.49
CA ARG A 38 29.72 -27.05 -28.08
C ARG A 38 28.49 -26.29 -27.64
N GLY A 39 27.42 -27.03 -27.33
CA GLY A 39 26.22 -26.44 -26.78
C GLY A 39 26.61 -25.50 -25.64
N PRO A 40 25.90 -24.38 -25.44
CA PRO A 40 26.21 -23.46 -24.37
C PRO A 40 26.38 -24.26 -23.08
N LYS A 41 27.56 -24.16 -22.46
CA LYS A 41 27.82 -24.82 -21.18
C LYS A 41 26.75 -24.33 -20.22
N SER A 42 25.88 -25.23 -19.74
CA SER A 42 24.90 -24.86 -18.73
C SER A 42 25.64 -24.39 -17.49
N ILE A 43 25.51 -23.11 -17.16
CA ILE A 43 25.97 -22.58 -15.89
C ILE A 43 25.03 -23.18 -14.84
N ASN A 44 25.57 -23.95 -13.91
CA ASN A 44 24.79 -24.46 -12.79
C ASN A 44 24.48 -23.27 -11.88
N TYR A 45 23.21 -22.85 -11.83
CA TYR A 45 22.76 -21.71 -11.02
C TYR A 45 23.15 -21.86 -9.54
N GLY A 46 23.14 -23.09 -9.01
CA GLY A 46 23.49 -23.37 -7.62
C GLY A 46 24.96 -23.07 -7.26
N LEU A 47 25.83 -22.82 -8.24
CA LEU A 47 27.22 -22.40 -7.99
C LEU A 47 27.38 -20.87 -7.91
N LEU A 48 26.32 -20.11 -8.20
CA LEU A 48 26.35 -18.65 -8.10
C LEU A 48 25.98 -18.23 -6.68
N THR A 49 26.97 -17.85 -5.89
CA THR A 49 26.77 -17.33 -4.52
C THR A 49 26.54 -15.82 -4.47
N ASP A 50 26.92 -15.10 -5.53
CA ASP A 50 26.83 -13.64 -5.60
C ASP A 50 25.53 -13.18 -6.29
N ASP A 51 24.77 -12.29 -5.62
CA ASP A 51 23.48 -11.83 -6.12
C ASP A 51 23.55 -11.03 -7.42
N THR A 52 24.67 -10.31 -7.66
CA THR A 52 24.87 -9.58 -8.92
C THR A 52 25.02 -10.57 -10.07
N LYS A 53 25.79 -11.65 -9.88
CA LYS A 53 25.95 -12.73 -10.85
C LYS A 53 24.65 -13.50 -11.07
N LYS A 54 23.89 -13.80 -10.00
CA LYS A 54 22.56 -14.44 -10.10
C LYS A 54 21.61 -13.57 -10.95
N LEU A 55 21.56 -12.27 -10.70
CA LEU A 55 20.74 -11.33 -11.46
C LEU A 55 21.19 -11.20 -12.92
N GLN A 56 22.50 -11.16 -13.19
CA GLN A 56 23.04 -11.15 -14.54
C GLN A 56 22.68 -12.44 -15.29
N TYR A 57 22.82 -13.60 -14.64
CA TYR A 57 22.42 -14.88 -15.20
C TYR A 57 20.93 -14.88 -15.56
N PHE A 58 20.06 -14.47 -14.62
CA PHE A 58 18.62 -14.36 -14.82
C PHE A 58 18.26 -13.51 -16.04
N LYS A 59 18.94 -12.37 -16.21
CA LYS A 59 18.65 -11.45 -17.33
C LYS A 59 19.17 -11.96 -18.68
N SER A 60 20.37 -12.54 -18.70
CA SER A 60 21.08 -12.89 -19.94
C SER A 60 20.82 -14.32 -20.43
N HIS A 61 20.51 -15.27 -19.54
CA HIS A 61 20.45 -16.70 -19.87
C HIS A 61 19.04 -17.30 -19.77
N LEU A 62 18.08 -16.56 -19.21
CA LEU A 62 16.67 -16.96 -19.15
C LEU A 62 15.86 -16.01 -20.06
N PRO A 63 15.73 -16.31 -21.36
CA PRO A 63 15.13 -15.37 -22.32
C PRO A 63 13.60 -15.37 -22.26
N THR A 64 12.98 -16.45 -21.77
CA THR A 64 11.52 -16.62 -21.82
C THR A 64 10.89 -16.00 -20.59
N ARG A 65 10.06 -14.96 -20.77
CA ARG A 65 9.20 -14.43 -19.70
C ARG A 65 7.98 -15.32 -19.52
N VAL A 66 7.63 -15.56 -18.27
CA VAL A 66 6.46 -16.35 -17.87
C VAL A 66 5.52 -15.43 -17.10
N ASN A 67 4.24 -15.41 -17.49
CA ASN A 67 3.26 -14.51 -16.87
C ASN A 67 2.69 -15.07 -15.56
N THR A 68 2.64 -16.40 -15.43
CA THR A 68 2.04 -17.08 -14.29
C THR A 68 2.73 -18.42 -14.05
N ILE A 69 2.94 -18.77 -12.78
CA ILE A 69 3.38 -20.10 -12.32
C ILE A 69 2.43 -20.63 -11.24
N THR A 70 2.48 -21.92 -10.95
CA THR A 70 1.65 -22.55 -9.92
C THR A 70 2.49 -22.85 -8.68
N VAL A 71 2.10 -22.29 -7.53
CA VAL A 71 2.71 -22.53 -6.23
C VAL A 71 1.67 -23.13 -5.29
N LYS A 72 1.86 -24.39 -4.88
CA LYS A 72 0.93 -25.15 -4.03
C LYS A 72 -0.54 -25.04 -4.49
N GLY A 73 -0.76 -25.20 -5.80
CA GLY A 73 -2.09 -25.13 -6.42
C GLY A 73 -2.66 -23.72 -6.62
N LYS A 74 -1.91 -22.65 -6.29
CA LYS A 74 -2.33 -21.26 -6.53
C LYS A 74 -1.50 -20.62 -7.64
N ASN A 75 -2.17 -19.87 -8.50
CA ASN A 75 -1.52 -19.07 -9.54
C ASN A 75 -0.81 -17.86 -8.92
N VAL A 76 0.48 -17.73 -9.21
CA VAL A 76 1.36 -16.62 -8.83
C VAL A 76 1.85 -15.93 -10.09
N LYS A 77 1.70 -14.61 -10.16
CA LYS A 77 2.13 -13.74 -11.27
C LYS A 77 2.99 -12.57 -10.75
N PRO A 78 3.72 -11.86 -11.63
CA PRO A 78 4.36 -10.60 -11.26
C PRO A 78 3.39 -9.63 -10.56
N GLY A 79 3.86 -9.02 -9.46
CA GLY A 79 3.11 -8.18 -8.53
C GLY A 79 2.49 -8.94 -7.34
N ASP A 80 2.46 -10.27 -7.35
CA ASP A 80 1.91 -11.03 -6.23
C ASP A 80 2.92 -11.15 -5.07
N PRO A 81 2.48 -10.91 -3.81
CA PRO A 81 3.26 -11.23 -2.63
C PRO A 81 3.28 -12.73 -2.32
N VAL A 82 4.43 -13.23 -1.88
CA VAL A 82 4.69 -14.63 -1.57
C VAL A 82 5.52 -14.76 -0.29
N ILE A 83 5.31 -15.84 0.45
CA ILE A 83 6.21 -16.31 1.49
C ILE A 83 7.32 -17.14 0.83
N MET A 84 8.56 -16.84 1.18
CA MET A 84 9.77 -17.54 0.78
C MET A 84 10.19 -18.53 1.88
N ASP A 85 10.89 -19.61 1.51
CA ASP A 85 11.55 -20.48 2.49
C ASP A 85 12.73 -19.74 3.17
N ILE A 86 12.78 -19.77 4.50
CA ILE A 86 13.77 -19.06 5.33
C ILE A 86 15.18 -19.61 5.10
N ALA A 87 15.32 -20.89 4.72
CA ALA A 87 16.62 -21.50 4.43
C ALA A 87 17.39 -20.78 3.31
N CYS A 88 16.71 -19.91 2.55
CA CYS A 88 17.29 -19.14 1.45
C CYS A 88 17.43 -17.64 1.73
N ASP A 89 17.23 -17.17 2.98
CA ASP A 89 17.50 -15.77 3.31
C ASP A 89 19.00 -15.48 3.40
N ASP A 90 19.61 -15.16 2.26
CA ASP A 90 20.99 -14.69 2.17
C ASP A 90 21.15 -13.23 2.66
N SER A 91 20.05 -12.51 3.00
CA SER A 91 20.14 -11.11 3.43
C SER A 91 20.80 -10.93 4.80
N GLY A 92 20.85 -11.99 5.61
CA GLY A 92 21.37 -11.95 6.98
C GLY A 92 20.53 -11.09 7.94
N THR A 93 19.30 -10.73 7.55
CA THR A 93 18.42 -9.89 8.37
C THR A 93 17.36 -10.68 9.14
N SER A 94 16.98 -11.85 8.64
CA SER A 94 15.98 -12.70 9.27
C SER A 94 16.56 -13.53 10.40
N THR A 95 15.73 -13.76 11.41
CA THR A 95 15.92 -14.76 12.44
C THR A 95 15.09 -16.01 12.12
N SER A 96 15.32 -17.12 12.81
CA SER A 96 14.56 -18.37 12.62
C SER A 96 13.05 -18.23 12.84
N ASN A 97 12.59 -17.14 13.45
CA ASN A 97 11.20 -16.88 13.76
C ASN A 97 10.53 -15.90 12.77
N ASP A 98 11.29 -15.29 11.86
CA ASP A 98 10.75 -14.29 10.94
C ASP A 98 10.13 -14.96 9.71
N LEU A 99 9.02 -14.40 9.23
CA LEU A 99 8.43 -14.79 7.95
C LEU A 99 9.03 -13.95 6.82
N CYS A 100 9.73 -14.62 5.91
CA CYS A 100 10.33 -14.00 4.73
C CYS A 100 9.26 -13.76 3.67
N ILE A 101 8.86 -12.49 3.45
CA ILE A 101 7.83 -12.12 2.46
C ILE A 101 8.45 -11.30 1.34
N ALA A 102 8.11 -11.62 0.10
CA ALA A 102 8.60 -10.91 -1.08
C ALA A 102 7.50 -10.69 -2.12
N GLU A 103 7.65 -9.67 -2.95
CA GLU A 103 6.83 -9.44 -4.15
C GLU A 103 7.53 -10.09 -5.35
N VAL A 104 6.82 -10.91 -6.13
CA VAL A 104 7.35 -11.44 -7.40
C VAL A 104 7.42 -10.31 -8.42
N VAL A 105 8.61 -9.94 -8.89
CA VAL A 105 8.79 -8.85 -9.87
C VAL A 105 8.75 -9.39 -11.30
N GLU A 106 9.40 -10.54 -11.54
CA GLU A 106 9.49 -11.14 -12.87
C GLU A 106 9.67 -12.65 -12.75
N VAL A 107 9.09 -13.41 -13.66
CA VAL A 107 9.30 -14.87 -13.76
C VAL A 107 9.88 -15.19 -15.11
N ARG A 108 10.92 -16.03 -15.13
CA ARG A 108 11.61 -16.44 -16.35
C ARG A 108 11.91 -17.93 -16.38
N SER A 109 12.05 -18.49 -17.58
CA SER A 109 12.46 -19.88 -17.79
C SER A 109 13.56 -20.00 -18.85
N PRO A 110 14.38 -21.07 -18.79
CA PRO A 110 15.29 -21.43 -19.86
C PRO A 110 14.54 -21.71 -21.18
N ALA A 111 15.21 -21.51 -22.33
CA ALA A 111 14.60 -21.75 -23.64
C ALA A 111 14.20 -23.23 -23.85
N TYR A 112 15.00 -24.17 -23.32
CA TYR A 112 14.86 -25.60 -23.57
C TYR A 112 14.10 -26.36 -22.47
N ASN A 113 13.92 -25.76 -21.29
CA ASN A 113 13.25 -26.38 -20.15
C ASN A 113 12.21 -25.41 -19.57
N ARG A 114 10.99 -25.43 -20.13
CA ARG A 114 9.92 -24.53 -19.69
C ARG A 114 9.32 -24.90 -18.35
N ASN A 115 9.68 -26.04 -17.76
CA ASN A 115 9.18 -26.48 -16.46
C ASN A 115 10.03 -25.93 -15.31
N GLU A 116 11.22 -25.42 -15.60
CA GLU A 116 12.10 -24.78 -14.63
C GLU A 116 11.87 -23.27 -14.67
N HIS A 117 11.49 -22.71 -13.53
CA HIS A 117 11.20 -21.30 -13.40
C HIS A 117 12.10 -20.67 -12.36
N PHE A 118 12.54 -19.45 -12.67
CA PHE A 118 13.25 -18.57 -11.76
C PHE A 118 12.41 -17.32 -11.55
N VAL A 119 12.47 -16.79 -10.34
CA VAL A 119 11.74 -15.61 -9.93
C VAL A 119 12.71 -14.53 -9.49
N LEU A 120 12.56 -13.34 -10.04
CA LEU A 120 13.13 -12.12 -9.46
C LEU A 120 12.12 -11.62 -8.44
N VAL A 121 12.53 -11.50 -7.20
CA VAL A 121 11.67 -11.04 -6.11
C VAL A 121 12.18 -9.71 -5.55
N ARG A 122 11.30 -8.98 -4.87
CA ARG A 122 11.61 -7.79 -4.09
C ARG A 122 11.19 -8.01 -2.64
N TRP A 123 12.10 -7.78 -1.70
CA TRP A 123 11.84 -8.08 -0.30
C TRP A 123 10.92 -7.08 0.39
N PHE A 124 10.07 -7.62 1.26
CA PHE A 124 9.45 -6.90 2.36
C PHE A 124 10.19 -7.21 3.66
N TYR A 125 10.41 -6.19 4.46
CA TYR A 125 11.05 -6.33 5.77
C TYR A 125 10.04 -6.11 6.89
N SER A 126 10.07 -6.97 7.91
CA SER A 126 9.41 -6.67 9.17
C SER A 126 10.17 -5.59 9.95
N GLY A 127 9.53 -5.01 10.96
CA GLY A 127 10.22 -4.10 11.89
C GLY A 127 11.40 -4.73 12.62
N SER A 128 11.38 -6.06 12.89
CA SER A 128 12.52 -6.78 13.46
C SER A 128 13.67 -6.89 12.47
N MET A 129 13.41 -7.32 11.23
CA MET A 129 14.44 -7.41 10.19
C MET A 129 15.12 -6.07 9.92
N LEU A 130 14.35 -4.98 9.88
CA LEU A 130 14.94 -3.64 9.69
C LEU A 130 15.85 -3.22 10.84
N ARG A 131 15.55 -3.60 12.09
CA ARG A 131 16.43 -3.33 13.24
C ARG A 131 17.76 -4.08 13.16
N ASN A 132 17.77 -5.24 12.50
CA ASN A 132 18.98 -6.06 12.31
C ASN A 132 19.86 -5.57 11.15
N LEU A 133 19.36 -4.70 10.28
CA LEU A 133 20.22 -4.04 9.30
C LEU A 133 21.32 -3.25 10.04
N GLN A 134 22.56 -3.30 9.58
CA GLN A 134 23.69 -2.63 10.26
C GLN A 134 23.66 -1.09 10.16
N ALA A 135 22.69 -0.50 9.45
CA ALA A 135 22.67 0.94 9.11
C ALA A 135 21.35 1.75 9.31
N PRO A 136 20.25 1.26 9.92
CA PRO A 136 18.98 2.01 9.98
C PRO A 136 19.11 3.30 10.81
N ALA A 137 20.02 3.32 11.79
CA ALA A 137 20.22 4.44 12.71
C ALA A 137 20.70 5.74 12.03
N LYS A 138 21.36 5.67 10.86
CA LYS A 138 21.88 6.87 10.18
C LYS A 138 20.84 7.60 9.34
N ALA A 139 19.78 6.92 8.93
CA ALA A 139 18.93 7.42 7.86
C ALA A 139 17.52 7.79 8.30
N ILE A 140 17.17 7.40 9.53
CA ILE A 140 15.91 7.76 10.14
C ILE A 140 16.25 8.33 11.50
N LYS A 141 16.17 9.66 11.60
CA LYS A 141 16.25 10.34 12.89
C LYS A 141 15.19 9.70 13.79
N ASN A 142 15.62 9.12 14.91
CA ASN A 142 14.76 8.40 15.85
C ASN A 142 14.14 7.11 15.29
N PHE A 143 14.86 6.26 14.56
CA PHE A 143 14.34 4.93 14.19
C PHE A 143 13.78 4.14 15.40
N SER A 144 14.35 4.35 16.58
CA SER A 144 13.87 3.78 17.85
C SER A 144 12.44 4.20 18.23
N SER A 145 11.92 5.31 17.70
CA SER A 145 10.53 5.75 17.89
C SER A 145 9.54 5.06 16.95
N PHE A 146 10.01 4.38 15.89
CA PHE A 146 9.11 3.60 15.03
C PHE A 146 8.60 2.38 15.77
N LYS A 147 7.27 2.35 15.97
CA LYS A 147 6.55 1.20 16.51
C LYS A 147 5.79 0.54 15.36
N PHE A 148 6.43 -0.45 14.74
CA PHE A 148 5.79 -1.27 13.72
C PHE A 148 4.68 -2.11 14.35
N ALA A 149 3.49 -2.08 13.74
CA ALA A 149 2.38 -2.91 14.18
C ALA A 149 2.63 -4.39 13.86
N PRO A 150 1.89 -5.30 14.51
CA PRO A 150 1.81 -6.68 14.03
C PRO A 150 1.44 -6.70 12.55
N ARG A 151 2.15 -7.53 11.77
CA ARG A 151 1.96 -7.69 10.32
C ARG A 151 2.21 -6.44 9.45
N GLU A 152 2.79 -5.40 10.03
CA GLU A 152 3.33 -4.28 9.29
C GLU A 152 4.68 -4.66 8.65
N LEU A 153 4.77 -4.42 7.35
CA LEU A 153 5.95 -4.65 6.52
C LEU A 153 6.45 -3.33 5.93
N VAL A 154 7.70 -3.35 5.49
CA VAL A 154 8.35 -2.27 4.75
C VAL A 154 8.80 -2.82 3.40
N SER A 155 8.26 -2.28 2.31
CA SER A 155 8.70 -2.63 0.96
C SER A 155 10.14 -2.13 0.74
N SER A 156 10.91 -2.72 -0.17
CA SER A 156 12.29 -2.26 -0.44
C SER A 156 12.65 -2.24 -1.92
N ASP A 157 13.81 -1.69 -2.28
CA ASP A 157 14.45 -1.93 -3.59
C ASP A 157 15.41 -3.13 -3.58
N HIS A 158 15.47 -3.90 -2.48
CA HIS A 158 16.30 -5.10 -2.41
C HIS A 158 15.67 -6.20 -3.27
N MET A 159 16.38 -6.59 -4.32
CA MET A 159 15.95 -7.63 -5.25
C MET A 159 16.93 -8.79 -5.28
N GLN A 160 16.39 -10.00 -5.33
CA GLN A 160 17.17 -11.24 -5.42
C GLN A 160 16.49 -12.22 -6.38
N VAL A 161 17.26 -13.19 -6.88
CA VAL A 161 16.75 -14.22 -7.79
C VAL A 161 16.74 -15.56 -7.08
N PHE A 162 15.63 -16.28 -7.19
CA PHE A 162 15.47 -17.63 -6.63
C PHE A 162 14.87 -18.58 -7.67
N PRO A 163 15.14 -19.89 -7.57
CA PRO A 163 14.31 -20.89 -8.21
C PRO A 163 12.87 -20.82 -7.65
N SER A 164 11.86 -21.12 -8.47
CA SER A 164 10.46 -20.95 -8.07
C SER A 164 9.99 -21.94 -7.00
N ASP A 165 10.71 -23.04 -6.78
CA ASP A 165 10.40 -24.02 -5.75
C ASP A 165 10.61 -23.50 -4.32
N GLN A 166 11.34 -22.39 -4.17
CA GLN A 166 11.52 -21.64 -2.92
C GLN A 166 10.28 -20.83 -2.53
N LEU A 167 9.29 -20.73 -3.42
CA LEU A 167 8.02 -20.09 -3.11
C LEU A 167 7.15 -21.04 -2.28
N VAL A 168 6.86 -20.66 -1.05
CA VAL A 168 6.08 -21.49 -0.12
C VAL A 168 4.58 -21.30 -0.36
N LYS A 169 4.12 -20.04 -0.36
CA LYS A 169 2.69 -19.70 -0.40
C LYS A 169 2.44 -18.28 -0.89
N LYS A 170 1.42 -18.09 -1.72
CA LYS A 170 0.88 -16.77 -2.07
C LYS A 170 0.15 -16.12 -0.89
N VAL A 171 0.44 -14.85 -0.60
CA VAL A 171 -0.20 -14.04 0.45
C VAL A 171 -0.72 -12.71 -0.11
N SER A 172 -1.44 -11.95 0.71
CA SER A 172 -1.89 -10.59 0.38
C SER A 172 -1.14 -9.60 1.25
N VAL A 173 -0.65 -8.52 0.65
CA VAL A 173 -0.04 -7.37 1.33
C VAL A 173 -0.77 -6.11 0.86
N ARG A 174 -1.43 -5.40 1.78
CA ARG A 174 -2.13 -4.15 1.47
C ARG A 174 -1.17 -2.96 1.54
N CYS A 175 -1.40 -1.96 0.70
CA CYS A 175 -0.75 -0.66 0.83
C CYS A 175 -1.63 0.23 1.71
N PHE A 176 -1.05 0.81 2.76
CA PHE A 176 -1.68 1.81 3.62
C PHE A 176 -1.07 3.19 3.34
N GLN A 177 -1.92 4.17 3.10
CA GLN A 177 -1.54 5.56 2.86
C GLN A 177 -2.00 6.42 4.04
N GLU A 178 -1.07 6.96 4.83
CA GLU A 178 -1.41 7.69 6.06
C GLU A 178 -2.26 8.94 5.83
N THR A 179 -2.10 9.60 4.68
CA THR A 179 -2.81 10.82 4.28
C THR A 179 -4.17 10.54 3.64
N ASN A 180 -4.47 9.28 3.30
CA ASN A 180 -5.73 8.93 2.66
C ASN A 180 -6.67 8.32 3.70
N ALA A 181 -7.67 9.09 4.14
CA ALA A 181 -8.70 8.57 5.04
C ALA A 181 -9.70 7.64 4.34
N GLU A 182 -9.81 7.73 3.01
CA GLU A 182 -10.74 6.97 2.16
C GLU A 182 -10.11 5.72 1.57
N GLN A 183 -9.46 4.92 2.43
CA GLN A 183 -8.88 3.65 2.02
C GLN A 183 -9.67 2.46 2.58
N PRO A 184 -9.66 1.29 1.89
CA PRO A 184 -10.34 0.10 2.38
C PRO A 184 -9.79 -0.36 3.74
N THR A 185 -10.65 -0.97 4.55
CA THR A 185 -10.25 -1.61 5.81
C THR A 185 -9.13 -2.63 5.58
N ILE A 186 -8.17 -2.65 6.51
CA ILE A 186 -7.12 -3.67 6.58
C ILE A 186 -7.48 -4.57 7.76
N GLU A 187 -7.73 -5.84 7.48
CA GLU A 187 -8.15 -6.79 8.50
C GLU A 187 -7.01 -7.11 9.48
N PRO A 188 -7.28 -7.46 10.75
CA PRO A 188 -6.24 -7.75 11.75
C PRO A 188 -5.23 -8.84 11.35
N ASN A 189 -5.61 -9.74 10.45
CA ASN A 189 -4.79 -10.85 9.97
C ASN A 189 -4.12 -10.61 8.60
N GLU A 190 -4.39 -9.47 7.96
CA GLU A 190 -3.76 -9.10 6.69
C GLU A 190 -2.36 -8.52 6.92
N TRP A 191 -1.46 -8.80 5.98
CA TRP A 191 -0.18 -8.08 5.92
C TRP A 191 -0.40 -6.75 5.24
N TRP A 192 0.36 -5.74 5.65
CA TRP A 192 0.25 -4.42 5.07
C TRP A 192 1.58 -3.67 5.14
N CYS A 193 1.73 -2.64 4.32
CA CYS A 193 2.91 -1.80 4.29
C CYS A 193 2.55 -0.36 3.98
N ARG A 194 3.34 0.59 4.49
CA ARG A 194 3.18 2.04 4.27
C ARG A 194 4.49 2.79 4.05
N TYR A 195 5.60 2.09 4.19
CA TYR A 195 6.93 2.65 4.03
C TYR A 195 7.72 1.86 3.01
N PHE A 196 8.76 2.51 2.50
CA PHE A 196 9.69 1.97 1.53
C PHE A 196 11.13 2.17 2.02
N TRP A 197 11.88 1.08 2.15
CA TRP A 197 13.31 1.09 2.47
C TRP A 197 14.13 1.13 1.18
N SER A 198 14.86 2.22 0.96
CA SER A 198 15.85 2.27 -0.12
C SER A 198 17.19 1.79 0.40
N THR A 199 17.64 0.61 -0.06
CA THR A 199 18.97 0.08 0.21
C THR A 199 20.07 1.01 -0.31
N LYS A 200 19.85 1.66 -1.45
CA LYS A 200 20.81 2.60 -2.06
C LYS A 200 21.01 3.87 -1.23
N GLN A 201 19.91 4.46 -0.77
CA GLN A 201 19.96 5.67 0.08
C GLN A 201 20.20 5.31 1.56
N GLY A 202 20.01 4.03 1.89
CA GLY A 202 20.04 3.52 3.25
C GLY A 202 18.94 4.09 4.12
N CYS A 203 17.81 4.57 3.57
CA CYS A 203 16.77 5.32 4.30
C CYS A 203 15.35 4.77 4.13
N LEU A 204 14.48 5.10 5.09
CA LEU A 204 13.05 4.85 5.00
C LEU A 204 12.35 6.06 4.40
N LEU A 205 11.49 5.78 3.42
CA LEU A 205 10.65 6.73 2.71
C LEU A 205 9.19 6.35 2.95
N SER A 206 8.29 7.27 2.66
CA SER A 206 6.87 6.96 2.52
C SER A 206 6.67 6.01 1.32
N TYR A 207 5.53 5.33 1.27
CA TYR A 207 5.25 4.33 0.23
C TYR A 207 5.40 4.86 -1.22
N ASN A 208 5.20 6.16 -1.44
CA ASN A 208 5.36 6.79 -2.76
C ASN A 208 6.83 6.91 -3.23
N LYS A 209 7.79 6.54 -2.37
CA LYS A 209 9.24 6.52 -2.64
C LYS A 209 9.86 7.89 -2.93
N SER A 210 9.18 8.99 -2.62
CA SER A 210 9.66 10.34 -2.92
C SER A 210 9.83 11.22 -1.69
N THR A 211 9.10 10.94 -0.60
CA THR A 211 9.14 11.76 0.61
C THR A 211 9.53 10.95 1.84
N PRO A 212 10.14 11.59 2.87
CA PRO A 212 10.27 10.97 4.18
C PRO A 212 8.89 10.57 4.75
N PRO A 213 8.84 9.60 5.68
CA PRO A 213 7.65 9.33 6.48
C PRO A 213 7.16 10.63 7.14
N ILE A 214 5.84 10.85 7.10
CA ILE A 214 5.21 12.03 7.70
C ILE A 214 4.92 11.77 9.19
N THR A 215 5.05 12.79 10.01
CA THR A 215 4.46 12.76 11.35
C THR A 215 2.95 12.83 11.19
N ALA A 216 2.24 11.78 11.58
CA ALA A 216 0.82 11.62 11.28
C ALA A 216 -0.13 12.62 11.97
N CYS A 217 0.39 13.42 12.91
CA CYS A 217 -0.42 14.32 13.74
C CYS A 217 -0.45 15.75 13.18
N GLY A 218 -1.66 16.26 12.95
CA GLY A 218 -1.92 17.61 12.47
C GLY A 218 -1.56 18.75 13.42
N VAL A 219 -1.14 18.46 14.65
CA VAL A 219 -0.66 19.50 15.59
C VAL A 219 0.79 19.92 15.27
N GLY A 220 1.46 19.22 14.34
CA GLY A 220 2.80 19.55 13.85
C GLY A 220 3.86 19.36 14.93
N ASP A 221 4.79 20.31 15.05
CA ASP A 221 5.90 20.28 16.00
C ASP A 221 5.47 20.28 17.48
N ARG A 222 4.18 20.55 17.76
CA ARG A 222 3.58 20.49 19.10
C ARG A 222 3.02 19.10 19.43
N CYS A 223 3.19 18.12 18.56
CA CYS A 223 2.82 16.74 18.85
C CYS A 223 3.64 16.22 20.04
N ILE A 224 2.97 15.88 21.14
CA ILE A 224 3.60 15.46 22.40
C ILE A 224 4.35 14.14 22.23
N GLU A 225 3.79 13.26 21.41
CA GLU A 225 4.34 11.94 21.14
C GLU A 225 5.63 12.01 20.32
N GLY A 226 5.78 13.03 19.46
CA GLY A 226 6.96 13.19 18.61
C GLY A 226 7.28 11.98 17.73
N HIS A 227 6.34 11.05 17.56
CA HIS A 227 6.51 9.78 16.86
C HIS A 227 5.49 9.58 15.74
N TYR A 228 5.79 8.60 14.90
CA TYR A 228 4.98 8.20 13.75
C TYR A 228 3.72 7.48 14.20
N TYR A 229 2.69 7.44 13.34
CA TYR A 229 1.44 6.76 13.68
C TYR A 229 1.72 5.31 14.09
N ALA A 230 1.34 4.92 15.30
CA ALA A 230 1.55 3.60 15.88
C ALA A 230 0.20 2.92 16.12
N PRO A 231 -0.41 2.31 15.09
CA PRO A 231 -1.75 1.73 15.18
C PRO A 231 -2.04 0.92 16.45
N PRO A 232 -1.16 0.06 16.97
CA PRO A 232 -1.51 -0.76 18.13
C PRO A 232 -1.48 0.00 19.48
N LEU A 233 -0.93 1.23 19.53
CA LEU A 233 -0.65 1.92 20.78
C LEU A 233 -1.51 3.15 21.02
N GLU A 234 -2.07 3.74 19.98
CA GLU A 234 -2.72 5.05 20.07
C GLU A 234 -4.04 5.12 19.30
N HIS A 235 -4.85 6.12 19.63
CA HIS A 235 -6.02 6.50 18.85
C HIS A 235 -5.75 7.83 18.15
N GLN A 236 -6.21 7.96 16.91
CA GLN A 236 -6.21 9.23 16.19
C GLN A 236 -7.61 9.60 15.73
N ARG A 237 -7.93 10.89 15.78
CA ARG A 237 -9.17 11.47 15.25
C ARG A 237 -8.94 12.11 13.89
N CYS A 238 -9.89 11.97 12.96
CA CYS A 238 -9.82 12.62 11.65
C CYS A 238 -10.82 13.77 11.53
N CYS A 239 -10.38 14.91 10.98
CA CYS A 239 -11.33 15.93 10.56
C CYS A 239 -12.02 15.55 9.25
N THR A 240 -13.33 15.29 9.29
CA THR A 240 -14.09 14.80 8.13
C THR A 240 -14.40 15.86 7.07
N ARG A 241 -14.04 17.13 7.30
CA ARG A 241 -14.25 18.18 6.28
C ARG A 241 -13.36 17.91 5.08
N ALA A 242 -13.93 17.98 3.89
CA ALA A 242 -13.23 17.70 2.63
C ALA A 242 -11.96 18.57 2.44
N SER A 243 -11.98 19.80 2.96
CA SER A 243 -10.83 20.72 2.91
C SER A 243 -9.74 20.44 3.95
N CYS A 244 -9.98 19.55 4.92
CA CYS A 244 -9.05 19.28 6.02
C CYS A 244 -8.52 17.84 5.97
N GLN A 245 -9.33 16.82 6.29
CA GLN A 245 -8.92 15.40 6.32
C GLN A 245 -7.60 15.11 7.07
N ILE A 246 -7.31 15.91 8.12
CA ILE A 246 -6.10 15.77 8.94
C ILE A 246 -6.37 14.85 10.13
N TRP A 247 -5.42 13.97 10.44
CA TRP A 247 -5.43 13.09 11.61
C TRP A 247 -4.72 13.74 12.80
N TYR A 248 -5.23 13.51 14.01
CA TYR A 248 -4.70 14.08 15.25
C TYR A 248 -4.67 13.00 16.34
N HIS A 249 -3.59 12.91 17.11
CA HIS A 249 -3.58 12.12 18.34
C HIS A 249 -4.58 12.68 19.35
N VAL A 250 -5.30 11.79 20.04
CA VAL A 250 -6.28 12.19 21.06
C VAL A 250 -5.59 12.96 22.19
N GLU A 251 -4.44 12.48 22.64
CA GLU A 251 -3.62 13.06 23.71
C GLU A 251 -3.16 14.48 23.35
N CYS A 252 -2.82 14.72 22.08
CA CYS A 252 -2.45 16.04 21.58
C CYS A 252 -3.65 17.02 21.57
N LEU A 253 -4.85 16.53 21.24
CA LEU A 253 -6.08 17.34 21.29
C LEU A 253 -6.48 17.68 22.73
N GLU A 254 -6.30 16.75 23.66
CA GLU A 254 -6.56 16.93 25.09
C GLU A 254 -5.62 17.97 25.70
N SER A 255 -4.31 17.85 25.46
CA SER A 255 -3.29 18.80 25.93
C SER A 255 -3.51 20.20 25.36
N ALA A 256 -3.94 20.28 24.09
CA ALA A 256 -4.33 21.54 23.46
C ALA A 256 -5.71 22.08 23.94
N LYS A 257 -6.36 21.42 24.91
CA LYS A 257 -7.66 21.80 25.49
C LYS A 257 -8.76 21.96 24.45
N ARG A 258 -8.80 21.09 23.43
CA ARG A 258 -9.73 21.17 22.28
C ARG A 258 -11.05 20.43 22.50
N MET A 259 -11.28 19.88 23.68
CA MET A 259 -12.48 19.11 24.00
C MET A 259 -13.76 19.96 23.90
N VAL A 260 -14.80 19.41 23.27
CA VAL A 260 -16.11 20.05 23.11
C VAL A 260 -17.05 19.59 24.22
N LYS A 261 -17.59 20.54 24.99
CA LYS A 261 -18.61 20.26 26.01
C LYS A 261 -19.98 20.21 25.35
N LEU A 262 -20.62 19.04 25.37
CA LEU A 262 -22.02 18.90 24.99
C LEU A 262 -22.93 19.45 26.09
N LYS A 263 -23.99 20.16 25.70
CA LYS A 263 -25.00 20.67 26.64
C LYS A 263 -25.96 19.52 26.95
N ALA A 264 -26.18 19.26 28.24
CA ALA A 264 -27.17 18.28 28.69
C ALA A 264 -28.57 18.65 28.16
N GLY A 265 -29.35 17.64 27.75
CA GLY A 265 -30.74 17.80 27.32
C GLY A 265 -30.97 18.00 25.82
N PHE A 266 -29.93 18.20 25.01
CA PHE A 266 -30.05 18.28 23.55
C PHE A 266 -29.61 16.98 22.89
N VAL A 267 -30.56 16.05 22.74
CA VAL A 267 -30.33 14.71 22.17
C VAL A 267 -29.66 14.78 20.79
N ASP A 268 -29.97 15.82 20.01
CA ASP A 268 -29.51 15.96 18.62
C ASP A 268 -28.23 16.81 18.47
N GLN A 269 -27.74 17.43 19.57
CA GLN A 269 -26.62 18.37 19.47
C GLN A 269 -25.36 17.70 18.93
N ARG A 270 -25.10 16.45 19.33
CA ARG A 270 -23.95 15.70 18.84
C ARG A 270 -24.03 15.49 17.33
N LEU A 271 -25.17 15.01 16.83
CA LEU A 271 -25.38 14.79 15.41
C LEU A 271 -25.21 16.10 14.63
N ARG A 272 -25.84 17.20 15.06
CA ARG A 272 -25.68 18.53 14.42
C ARG A 272 -24.21 18.94 14.31
N LEU A 273 -23.45 18.81 15.40
CA LEU A 273 -22.03 19.18 15.42
C LEU A 273 -21.19 18.32 14.48
N MET A 274 -21.49 17.02 14.36
CA MET A 274 -20.74 16.10 13.49
C MET A 274 -21.10 16.25 12.01
N LEU A 275 -22.35 16.62 11.70
CA LEU A 275 -22.78 16.86 10.33
C LEU A 275 -22.36 18.25 9.84
N HIS A 276 -22.17 19.23 10.73
CA HIS A 276 -21.77 20.59 10.36
C HIS A 276 -20.46 20.66 9.54
N GLY A 277 -20.57 21.17 8.31
CA GLY A 277 -19.46 21.28 7.36
C GLY A 277 -19.07 19.96 6.70
N THR A 278 -19.87 18.91 6.86
CA THR A 278 -19.81 17.73 6.00
C THR A 278 -20.49 18.05 4.67
N PRO A 279 -19.92 17.70 3.51
CA PRO A 279 -20.56 17.94 2.21
C PRO A 279 -21.99 17.38 2.16
N GLY A 280 -22.94 18.18 1.67
CA GLY A 280 -24.37 17.85 1.63
C GLY A 280 -25.17 18.26 2.88
N PHE A 281 -24.50 18.82 3.89
CA PHE A 281 -25.10 19.37 5.12
C PHE A 281 -24.86 20.87 5.27
N GLU A 282 -24.62 21.59 4.17
CA GLU A 282 -24.41 23.05 4.19
C GLU A 282 -25.64 23.82 4.73
N TRP A 283 -26.82 23.19 4.69
CA TRP A 283 -28.08 23.72 5.21
C TRP A 283 -28.26 23.55 6.72
N ILE A 284 -27.39 22.82 7.45
CA ILE A 284 -27.52 22.68 8.91
C ILE A 284 -27.36 24.03 9.63
N ASP A 285 -26.71 25.00 8.99
CA ASP A 285 -26.59 26.35 9.50
C ASP A 285 -27.85 27.20 9.27
N ASP A 286 -28.83 26.70 8.51
CA ASP A 286 -30.15 27.32 8.35
C ASP A 286 -31.06 26.98 9.54
N PRO A 287 -31.46 27.98 10.36
CA PRO A 287 -32.33 27.76 11.51
C PRO A 287 -33.67 27.08 11.17
N CYS A 288 -34.18 27.28 9.94
CA CYS A 288 -35.47 26.74 9.50
C CYS A 288 -35.34 25.33 8.90
N GLY A 289 -34.27 25.07 8.13
CA GLY A 289 -34.02 23.78 7.50
C GLY A 289 -33.66 22.68 8.50
N ASP A 290 -32.91 23.04 9.54
CA ASP A 290 -32.47 22.14 10.62
C ASP A 290 -33.69 21.52 11.35
N MET A 291 -34.70 22.32 11.72
CA MET A 291 -35.82 21.82 12.53
C MET A 291 -36.65 20.71 11.87
N LYS A 292 -36.93 20.82 10.57
CA LYS A 292 -37.75 19.82 9.86
C LYS A 292 -37.02 18.49 9.73
N PHE A 293 -35.76 18.52 9.29
CA PHE A 293 -34.97 17.30 9.13
C PHE A 293 -34.84 16.51 10.44
N PHE A 294 -34.52 17.19 11.54
CA PHE A 294 -34.39 16.51 12.83
C PHE A 294 -35.74 15.99 13.36
N ALA A 295 -36.86 16.65 13.05
CA ALA A 295 -38.19 16.11 13.35
C ALA A 295 -38.46 14.83 12.54
N ASP A 296 -38.12 14.81 11.25
CA ASP A 296 -38.28 13.65 10.38
C ASP A 296 -37.39 12.49 10.85
N ILE A 297 -36.10 12.74 11.11
CA ILE A 297 -35.17 11.76 11.70
C ILE A 297 -35.72 11.20 13.00
N LYS A 298 -36.23 12.06 13.89
CA LYS A 298 -36.82 11.64 15.17
C LYS A 298 -38.04 10.75 14.99
N SER A 299 -38.86 11.01 13.98
CA SER A 299 -40.03 10.19 13.66
C SER A 299 -39.64 8.80 13.14
N CYS A 300 -38.52 8.69 12.42
CA CYS A 300 -37.99 7.45 11.85
C CYS A 300 -36.87 6.80 12.68
N LEU A 301 -36.54 7.35 13.84
CA LEU A 301 -35.32 7.01 14.59
C LEU A 301 -35.25 5.54 14.97
N SER A 302 -36.40 4.90 15.25
CA SER A 302 -36.46 3.47 15.56
C SER A 302 -35.97 2.58 14.42
N TYR A 303 -36.14 3.02 13.18
CA TYR A 303 -35.80 2.26 11.97
C TYR A 303 -34.37 2.52 11.50
N ILE A 304 -33.91 3.77 11.54
CA ILE A 304 -32.56 4.17 11.10
C ILE A 304 -31.56 4.38 12.24
N ARG A 305 -31.86 3.87 13.44
CA ARG A 305 -31.07 4.12 14.67
C ARG A 305 -29.57 3.88 14.47
N GLY A 306 -29.21 2.75 13.86
CA GLY A 306 -27.81 2.39 13.62
C GLY A 306 -27.08 3.37 12.71
N ILE A 307 -27.76 3.91 11.68
CA ILE A 307 -27.20 4.91 10.77
C ILE A 307 -26.95 6.21 11.55
N VAL A 308 -27.93 6.66 12.35
CA VAL A 308 -27.80 7.87 13.16
C VAL A 308 -26.67 7.72 14.19
N ASP A 309 -26.61 6.58 14.89
CA ASP A 309 -25.56 6.26 15.87
C ASP A 309 -24.17 6.25 15.23
N CYS A 310 -24.04 5.73 14.00
CA CYS A 310 -22.79 5.76 13.25
C CYS A 310 -22.44 7.18 12.77
N ALA A 311 -23.40 7.92 12.21
CA ALA A 311 -23.17 9.27 11.67
C ALA A 311 -22.70 10.28 12.74
N GLN A 312 -23.20 10.14 13.97
CA GLN A 312 -22.81 10.97 15.12
C GLN A 312 -21.49 10.52 15.79
N SER A 313 -20.92 9.41 15.37
CA SER A 313 -19.63 8.95 15.89
C SER A 313 -18.49 9.79 15.33
N ALA A 314 -17.45 9.96 16.14
CA ALA A 314 -16.21 10.60 15.74
C ALA A 314 -15.40 9.62 14.86
N VAL A 315 -14.64 10.14 13.90
CA VAL A 315 -13.78 9.28 13.10
C VAL A 315 -12.53 8.92 13.90
N VAL A 316 -12.27 7.63 14.05
CA VAL A 316 -11.16 7.07 14.82
C VAL A 316 -10.40 6.06 14.00
N ARG A 317 -9.08 5.99 14.20
CA ARG A 317 -8.22 4.87 13.84
C ARG A 317 -7.25 4.52 14.97
N GLY A 318 -6.72 3.31 14.94
CA GLY A 318 -5.80 2.77 15.93
C GLY A 318 -6.51 1.90 16.97
N LYS A 319 -5.72 1.13 17.72
CA LYS A 319 -6.12 0.11 18.69
C LYS A 319 -7.26 -0.77 18.17
N GLU A 320 -8.42 -0.78 18.82
CA GLU A 320 -9.59 -1.58 18.47
C GLU A 320 -10.25 -1.18 17.14
N ASP A 321 -10.05 0.06 16.67
CA ASP A 321 -10.55 0.52 15.36
C ASP A 321 -9.65 0.08 14.20
N GLY A 322 -8.52 -0.58 14.48
CA GLY A 322 -7.60 -1.10 13.49
C GLY A 322 -6.77 -0.02 12.78
N VAL A 323 -6.02 -0.44 11.76
CA VAL A 323 -5.01 0.43 11.10
C VAL A 323 -5.66 1.63 10.40
N VAL A 324 -6.76 1.38 9.70
CA VAL A 324 -7.46 2.38 8.85
C VAL A 324 -8.52 3.13 9.63
N GLY A 325 -9.16 2.49 10.61
CA GLY A 325 -10.23 3.09 11.38
C GLY A 325 -11.61 2.98 10.73
N ASN A 326 -12.52 3.82 11.18
CA ASN A 326 -13.94 3.78 10.85
C ASN A 326 -14.41 4.86 9.86
N PHE A 327 -13.48 5.56 9.19
CA PHE A 327 -13.79 6.73 8.32
C PHE A 327 -14.86 6.42 7.26
N LEU A 328 -14.67 5.37 6.46
CA LEU A 328 -15.59 5.03 5.36
C LEU A 328 -17.00 4.71 5.86
N ARG A 329 -17.10 3.99 6.99
CA ARG A 329 -18.39 3.62 7.60
C ARG A 329 -19.14 4.85 8.08
N ILE A 330 -18.44 5.80 8.73
CA ILE A 330 -19.03 7.07 9.18
C ILE A 330 -19.41 7.95 7.98
N LYS A 331 -18.54 8.06 6.97
CA LYS A 331 -18.84 8.80 5.73
C LYS A 331 -20.10 8.25 5.07
N ARG A 332 -20.22 6.92 4.94
CA ARG A 332 -21.40 6.26 4.37
C ARG A 332 -22.67 6.56 5.16
N ALA A 333 -22.64 6.43 6.49
CA ALA A 333 -23.78 6.75 7.33
C ALA A 333 -24.25 8.21 7.15
N ARG A 334 -23.30 9.15 7.07
CA ARG A 334 -23.61 10.56 6.84
C ARG A 334 -24.17 10.80 5.44
N THR A 335 -23.64 10.16 4.41
CA THR A 335 -24.19 10.23 3.04
C THR A 335 -25.63 9.72 2.98
N LEU A 336 -25.95 8.61 3.63
CA LEU A 336 -27.33 8.09 3.70
C LEU A 336 -28.29 9.08 4.38
N LEU A 337 -27.82 9.84 5.38
CA LEU A 337 -28.61 10.90 6.00
C LEU A 337 -28.82 12.11 5.07
N VAL A 338 -27.87 12.44 4.20
CA VAL A 338 -28.05 13.47 3.14
C VAL A 338 -29.09 13.00 2.13
N GLU A 339 -28.98 11.76 1.68
CA GLU A 339 -29.91 11.16 0.71
C GLU A 339 -31.34 11.13 1.28
N ALA A 340 -31.50 10.78 2.55
CA ALA A 340 -32.77 10.82 3.26
C ALA A 340 -33.37 12.25 3.31
N TYR A 341 -32.54 13.27 3.57
CA TYR A 341 -32.97 14.67 3.50
C TYR A 341 -33.45 15.07 2.11
N GLN A 342 -32.84 14.50 1.05
CA GLN A 342 -33.23 14.70 -0.34
C GLN A 342 -34.45 13.84 -0.77
N GLY A 343 -35.03 13.07 0.15
CA GLY A 343 -36.22 12.25 -0.09
C GLY A 343 -35.93 10.81 -0.49
N ALA A 344 -34.66 10.39 -0.54
CA ALA A 344 -34.24 9.01 -0.80
C ALA A 344 -33.92 8.30 0.51
N TRP A 345 -34.92 7.63 1.10
CA TRP A 345 -34.72 6.88 2.34
C TRP A 345 -33.83 5.64 2.12
N PRO A 346 -32.99 5.26 3.11
CA PRO A 346 -32.14 4.07 3.02
C PRO A 346 -32.95 2.78 2.82
N SER A 347 -32.41 1.84 2.05
CA SER A 347 -32.99 0.51 1.86
C SER A 347 -32.84 -0.38 3.10
N ASP A 348 -33.59 -1.49 3.17
CA ASP A 348 -33.46 -2.47 4.25
C ASP A 348 -32.03 -3.05 4.34
N GLU A 349 -31.37 -3.27 3.21
CA GLU A 349 -29.97 -3.75 3.16
C GLU A 349 -29.01 -2.71 3.73
N GLU A 350 -29.20 -1.43 3.38
CA GLU A 350 -28.38 -0.33 3.91
C GLU A 350 -28.59 -0.16 5.41
N ILE A 351 -29.82 -0.31 5.91
CA ILE A 351 -30.11 -0.26 7.35
C ILE A 351 -29.49 -1.45 8.08
N ALA A 352 -29.56 -2.64 7.48
CA ALA A 352 -28.98 -3.86 8.04
C ALA A 352 -27.45 -3.72 8.24
N GLU A 353 -26.72 -3.00 7.39
CA GLU A 353 -25.29 -2.71 7.51
C GLU A 353 -24.92 -2.05 8.85
N PHE A 354 -25.82 -1.22 9.41
CA PHE A 354 -25.60 -0.47 10.64
C PHE A 354 -26.31 -1.04 11.87
N SER A 355 -27.09 -2.11 11.71
CA SER A 355 -27.86 -2.74 12.81
C SER A 355 -26.99 -3.20 13.99
N SER A 356 -25.75 -3.60 13.72
CA SER A 356 -24.77 -4.05 14.72
C SER A 356 -23.90 -2.93 15.29
N PHE A 357 -24.05 -1.69 14.80
CA PHE A 357 -23.21 -0.58 15.20
C PHE A 357 -23.50 -0.19 16.66
N LYS A 358 -22.44 -0.06 17.45
CA LYS A 358 -22.53 0.41 18.83
C LYS A 358 -21.93 1.81 18.89
N PRO A 359 -22.70 2.84 19.29
CA PRO A 359 -22.15 4.18 19.42
C PRO A 359 -21.02 4.18 20.47
N SER A 360 -19.91 4.81 20.11
CA SER A 360 -18.84 5.08 21.06
C SER A 360 -19.17 6.31 21.89
N ASN A 361 -18.93 6.25 23.20
CA ASN A 361 -19.05 7.41 24.11
C ASN A 361 -17.84 8.35 24.02
N ASP A 362 -17.28 8.49 22.82
CA ASP A 362 -16.09 9.27 22.59
C ASP A 362 -16.28 10.76 22.86
N ALA A 363 -15.29 11.34 23.51
CA ALA A 363 -15.13 12.78 23.59
C ALA A 363 -14.98 13.37 22.17
N LEU A 364 -15.63 14.51 21.96
CA LEU A 364 -15.49 15.29 20.73
C LEU A 364 -14.43 16.37 20.90
N TYR A 365 -13.76 16.71 19.81
CA TYR A 365 -12.71 17.72 19.81
C TYR A 365 -12.95 18.76 18.73
N ARG A 366 -12.27 19.92 18.81
CA ARG A 366 -12.19 20.88 17.70
C ARG A 366 -10.93 20.65 16.89
N CYS A 367 -11.10 20.47 15.59
CA CYS A 367 -10.01 20.40 14.62
C CYS A 367 -9.10 21.63 14.78
N VAL A 368 -7.79 21.43 14.91
CA VAL A 368 -6.81 22.52 15.09
C VAL A 368 -6.76 23.46 13.89
N ASN A 369 -7.02 22.94 12.69
CA ASN A 369 -6.89 23.70 11.44
C ASN A 369 -8.17 24.49 11.06
N CYS A 370 -9.35 23.92 11.26
CA CYS A 370 -10.61 24.52 10.78
C CYS A 370 -11.68 24.74 11.86
N GLU A 371 -11.32 24.57 13.14
CA GLU A 371 -12.15 24.81 14.34
C GLU A 371 -13.42 23.98 14.51
N GLY A 372 -13.87 23.26 13.48
CA GLY A 372 -15.07 22.48 13.60
C GLY A 372 -14.85 21.10 14.23
N VAL A 373 -15.95 20.49 14.65
CA VAL A 373 -15.94 19.31 15.54
C VAL A 373 -15.44 18.05 14.82
N ILE A 374 -14.69 17.21 15.54
CA ILE A 374 -14.10 15.93 15.11
C ILE A 374 -14.28 14.84 16.15
#